data_AF-A0A944R5I1-F1
#
_entry.id   AF-A0A944R5I1-F1
#
_cell.length_a   1.000
_cell.length_b   1.000
_cell.length_c   1.000
_cell.angle_alpha   90.00
_cell.angle_beta   90.00
_cell.angle_gamma   90.00
#
_symmetry.space_group_name_H-M   'P 1'
#
loop_
_entity.id
_entity.type
_entity.pdbx_description
1 polymer ?
#
loop_
_entity_poly.entity_id
_entity_poly.type
_entity_poly.pdbx_seq_one_letter_code
_entity_poly.pdbx_strand_id
1 'polypeptide(L)'
;MKPWKTCAIAAALLFIVLGASQADAGLFGCCGKDRCPPPPKVAVCLMICSPCDGCPVPVTLCIPECCVCEEPNVSTRCALIGSGVTHVDYCCCGFSATIRWDRCGEPHVVRTKD
;
A
#
# COMPACT_ATOMS: atom_id res chain seq x y z
N MET A 1 39.08 -34.80 -14.72
CA MET A 1 38.61 -33.79 -13.76
C MET A 1 37.49 -33.01 -14.45
N LYS A 2 36.24 -33.16 -13.98
CA LYS A 2 35.02 -32.82 -14.74
C LYS A 2 34.24 -31.71 -14.00
N PRO A 3 34.56 -30.42 -14.20
CA PRO A 3 33.99 -29.31 -13.42
C PRO A 3 32.55 -28.94 -13.85
N TRP A 4 31.94 -29.66 -14.78
CA TRP A 4 30.61 -29.33 -15.32
C TRP A 4 29.47 -29.63 -14.32
N LYS A 5 29.59 -30.68 -13.51
CA LYS A 5 28.48 -31.15 -12.65
C LYS A 5 28.26 -30.27 -11.41
N THR A 6 29.28 -29.58 -10.94
CA THR A 6 29.23 -28.72 -9.74
C THR A 6 28.51 -27.40 -9.98
N CYS A 7 28.60 -26.83 -11.19
CA CYS A 7 27.94 -25.56 -11.50
C CYS A 7 26.41 -25.69 -11.60
N ALA A 8 25.90 -26.83 -12.08
CA ALA A 8 24.46 -27.04 -12.24
C ALA A 8 23.72 -27.13 -10.90
N ILE A 9 24.36 -27.70 -9.87
CA ILE A 9 23.75 -27.89 -8.54
C ILE A 9 23.71 -26.56 -7.78
N ALA A 10 24.76 -25.74 -7.89
CA ALA A 10 24.82 -24.43 -7.26
C ALA A 10 23.77 -23.45 -7.85
N ALA A 11 23.57 -23.47 -9.17
CA ALA A 11 22.56 -22.63 -9.82
C ALA A 11 21.13 -23.01 -9.41
N ALA A 12 20.82 -24.31 -9.30
CA ALA A 12 19.49 -24.77 -8.90
C ALA A 12 19.13 -24.40 -7.46
N LEU A 13 20.10 -24.45 -6.53
CA LEU A 13 19.89 -24.03 -5.14
C LEU A 13 19.69 -22.51 -5.00
N LEU A 14 20.37 -21.71 -5.83
CA LEU A 14 20.21 -20.24 -5.80
C LEU A 14 18.81 -19.80 -6.26
N PHE A 15 18.22 -20.50 -7.24
CA PHE A 15 16.86 -20.20 -7.73
C PHE A 15 15.77 -20.55 -6.71
N ILE A 16 15.96 -21.60 -5.90
CA ILE A 16 14.98 -22.00 -4.88
C ILE A 16 14.93 -20.99 -3.73
N VAL A 17 16.07 -20.37 -3.38
CA VAL A 17 16.14 -19.37 -2.30
C VAL A 17 15.56 -18.01 -2.73
N LEU A 18 15.71 -17.60 -4.00
CA LEU A 18 15.10 -16.37 -4.51
C LEU A 18 13.59 -16.49 -4.81
N GLY A 19 13.05 -17.70 -4.90
CA GLY A 19 11.63 -17.94 -5.12
C GLY A 19 10.76 -17.84 -3.86
N ALA A 20 11.35 -17.83 -2.67
CA ALA A 20 10.63 -17.94 -1.39
C ALA A 20 10.28 -16.58 -0.75
N SER A 21 10.68 -15.45 -1.34
CA SER A 21 10.47 -14.11 -0.77
C SER A 21 9.24 -13.36 -1.30
N GLN A 22 8.30 -14.04 -1.96
CA GLN A 22 6.96 -13.50 -2.24
C GLN A 22 5.92 -14.32 -1.49
N ALA A 23 6.00 -14.27 -0.16
CA ALA A 23 4.96 -14.74 0.74
C ALA A 23 4.20 -13.52 1.27
N ASP A 24 3.50 -12.81 0.38
CA ASP A 24 2.43 -11.91 0.80
C ASP A 24 1.14 -12.71 0.83
N ALA A 25 0.86 -13.20 2.03
CA ALA A 25 -0.40 -13.79 2.43
C ALA A 25 -1.48 -12.71 2.40
N GLY A 26 -2.23 -12.64 1.29
CA GLY A 26 -3.44 -11.82 1.15
C GLY A 26 -4.65 -12.65 0.76
N LEU A 27 -4.82 -13.83 1.38
CA LEU A 27 -5.99 -14.70 1.16
C LEU A 27 -7.15 -14.28 2.09
N PHE A 28 -7.76 -13.13 1.85
CA PHE A 28 -9.13 -12.84 2.27
C PHE A 28 -9.85 -12.11 1.13
N GLY A 29 -10.69 -12.87 0.42
CA GLY A 29 -11.46 -12.39 -0.72
C GLY A 29 -12.59 -11.44 -0.32
N CYS A 30 -12.26 -10.16 -0.14
CA CYS A 30 -13.24 -9.06 -0.17
C CYS A 30 -13.39 -8.45 -1.57
N CYS A 31 -12.66 -8.94 -2.57
CA CYS A 31 -12.69 -8.49 -3.96
C CYS A 31 -13.94 -8.99 -4.73
N GLY A 32 -15.11 -8.89 -4.11
CA GLY A 32 -16.39 -8.93 -4.78
C GLY A 32 -16.69 -7.53 -5.30
N LYS A 33 -16.67 -7.35 -6.62
CA LYS A 33 -17.10 -6.14 -7.34
C LYS A 33 -18.63 -5.94 -7.28
N ASP A 34 -19.26 -6.51 -6.27
CA ASP A 34 -20.68 -6.42 -5.99
C ASP A 34 -20.84 -5.20 -5.09
N ARG A 35 -21.13 -4.07 -5.75
CA ARG A 35 -21.56 -2.79 -5.17
C ARG A 35 -21.86 -2.91 -3.68
N CYS A 36 -20.91 -2.48 -2.83
CA CYS A 36 -21.20 -2.32 -1.42
C CYS A 36 -22.50 -1.49 -1.32
N PRO A 37 -23.57 -1.98 -0.67
CA PRO A 37 -24.70 -1.11 -0.34
C PRO A 37 -24.14 0.10 0.42
N PRO A 38 -24.63 1.33 0.25
CA PRO A 38 -23.97 2.54 0.74
C PRO A 38 -23.58 2.36 2.21
N PRO A 39 -22.30 2.06 2.49
CA PRO A 39 -21.94 1.56 3.81
C PRO A 39 -21.74 2.75 4.73
N PRO A 40 -21.97 2.58 6.05
CA PRO A 40 -21.59 3.61 7.00
C PRO A 40 -20.10 3.91 6.85
N LYS A 41 -19.74 5.19 6.91
CA LYS A 41 -18.34 5.61 6.84
C LYS A 41 -17.69 5.40 8.20
N VAL A 42 -16.55 4.72 8.22
CA VAL A 42 -15.78 4.45 9.44
C VAL A 42 -14.48 5.25 9.38
N ALA A 43 -14.09 5.86 10.49
CA ALA A 43 -12.81 6.54 10.62
C ALA A 43 -11.71 5.51 10.92
N VAL A 44 -10.73 5.42 10.02
CA VAL A 44 -9.56 4.55 10.15
C VAL A 44 -8.31 5.41 10.24
N CYS A 45 -7.39 5.05 11.13
CA CYS A 45 -6.10 5.73 11.26
C CYS A 45 -5.03 4.95 10.51
N LEU A 46 -4.45 5.57 9.48
CA LEU A 46 -3.34 5.01 8.70
C LEU A 46 -2.03 5.66 9.13
N MET A 47 -1.00 4.85 9.36
CA MET A 47 0.35 5.36 9.60
C MET A 47 1.04 5.55 8.25
N ILE A 48 1.28 6.79 7.84
CA ILE A 48 1.88 7.11 6.55
C ILE A 48 3.19 7.84 6.78
N CYS A 49 4.24 7.42 6.09
CA CYS A 49 5.54 8.09 6.18
C CYS A 49 5.47 9.49 5.56
N SER A 50 5.89 10.49 6.33
CA SER A 50 6.05 11.87 5.84
C SER A 50 7.07 11.90 4.70
N PRO A 51 6.78 12.57 3.57
CA PRO A 51 7.70 12.67 2.44
C PRO A 51 8.97 13.49 2.74
N CYS A 52 9.01 14.21 3.86
CA CYS A 52 10.17 15.02 4.25
C CYS A 52 11.18 14.25 5.09
N ASP A 53 10.69 13.62 6.16
CA ASP A 53 11.56 13.03 7.19
C ASP A 53 11.52 11.49 7.18
N GLY A 54 10.58 10.90 6.44
CA GLY A 54 10.33 9.47 6.42
C GLY A 54 9.66 8.95 7.71
N CYS A 55 9.42 9.79 8.70
CA CYS A 55 8.77 9.41 9.95
C CYS A 55 7.29 9.03 9.72
N PRO A 56 6.76 7.99 10.38
CA PRO A 56 5.36 7.61 10.27
C PRO A 56 4.49 8.62 11.04
N VAL A 57 3.48 9.16 10.35
CA VAL A 57 2.50 10.12 10.89
C VAL A 57 1.10 9.51 10.80
N PRO A 58 0.28 9.59 11.85
CA PRO A 58 -1.09 9.11 11.80
C PRO A 58 -1.96 10.04 10.94
N VAL A 59 -2.69 9.45 9.99
CA VAL A 59 -3.69 10.14 9.15
C VAL A 59 -5.02 9.45 9.29
N THR A 60 -6.03 10.18 9.75
CA THR A 60 -7.39 9.65 9.86
C THR A 60 -8.13 9.82 8.53
N LEU A 61 -8.59 8.72 7.95
CA LEU A 61 -9.42 8.69 6.75
C LEU A 61 -10.81 8.14 7.07
N CYS A 62 -11.83 8.72 6.47
CA CYS A 62 -13.18 8.16 6.50
C CYS A 62 -13.35 7.27 5.28
N ILE A 63 -13.39 5.95 5.48
CA ILE A 63 -13.53 4.97 4.41
C ILE A 63 -14.87 4.23 4.53
N PRO A 64 -15.40 3.69 3.42
CA PRO A 64 -16.51 2.74 3.44
C PRO A 64 -16.18 1.54 4.36
N GLU A 65 -17.13 1.09 5.20
CA GLU A 65 -16.91 -0.06 6.09
C GLU A 65 -16.43 -1.32 5.34
N CYS A 66 -16.89 -1.53 4.10
CA CYS A 66 -16.46 -2.66 3.28
C CYS A 66 -14.98 -2.63 2.88
N CYS A 67 -14.30 -1.48 3.01
CA CYS A 67 -12.86 -1.33 2.75
C CYS A 67 -11.99 -1.61 3.99
N VAL A 68 -12.56 -1.73 5.20
CA VAL A 68 -11.78 -1.81 6.46
C VAL A 68 -10.92 -3.07 6.56
N CYS A 69 -11.35 -4.17 5.94
CA CYS A 69 -10.62 -5.43 5.93
C CYS A 69 -9.55 -5.52 4.84
N GLU A 70 -9.42 -4.50 3.99
CA GLU A 70 -8.47 -4.45 2.89
C GLU A 70 -7.24 -3.64 3.28
N GLU A 71 -6.06 -4.12 2.90
CA GLU A 71 -4.83 -3.35 3.03
C GLU A 71 -4.76 -2.31 1.88
N PRO A 72 -4.73 -1.00 2.19
CA PRO A 72 -4.68 0.01 1.15
C PRO A 72 -3.33 0.01 0.45
N ASN A 73 -3.35 0.17 -0.87
CA ASN A 73 -2.14 0.50 -1.62
C ASN A 73 -1.79 1.97 -1.40
N VAL A 74 -0.66 2.21 -0.73
CA VAL A 74 -0.18 3.56 -0.43
C VAL A 74 0.99 3.89 -1.33
N SER A 75 0.85 4.93 -2.15
CA SER A 75 1.94 5.45 -2.98
C SER A 75 2.19 6.93 -2.69
N THR A 76 3.39 7.23 -2.19
CA THR A 76 3.81 8.60 -1.89
C THR A 76 4.73 9.11 -2.99
N ARG A 77 4.43 10.31 -3.49
CA ARG A 77 5.29 11.06 -4.40
C ARG A 77 5.74 12.35 -3.73
N CYS A 78 7.04 12.55 -3.65
CA CYS A 78 7.62 13.82 -3.23
C CYS A 78 7.61 14.80 -4.41
N ALA A 79 7.14 16.01 -4.17
CA ALA A 79 7.25 17.14 -5.08
C ALA A 79 8.37 18.08 -4.61
N LEU A 80 8.69 19.08 -5.43
CA LEU A 80 9.72 20.07 -5.09
C LEU A 80 9.32 20.85 -3.82
N ILE A 81 10.30 21.20 -2.98
CA ILE A 81 10.17 22.04 -1.78
C ILE A 81 9.33 21.38 -0.65
N GLY A 82 9.67 20.14 -0.28
CA GLY A 82 9.08 19.46 0.89
C GLY A 82 7.56 19.26 0.80
N SER A 83 6.99 19.42 -0.39
CA SER A 83 5.61 19.11 -0.68
C SER A 83 5.51 17.67 -1.15
N GLY A 84 4.39 17.02 -0.90
CA GLY A 84 4.19 15.64 -1.32
C GLY A 84 2.73 15.31 -1.50
N VAL A 85 2.47 14.26 -2.26
CA VAL A 85 1.14 13.71 -2.46
C VAL A 85 1.21 12.22 -2.18
N THR A 86 0.38 11.76 -1.26
CA THR A 86 0.17 10.34 -0.99
C THR A 86 -1.19 9.94 -1.52
N HIS A 87 -1.18 8.93 -2.38
CA HIS A 87 -2.37 8.24 -2.85
C HIS A 87 -2.60 7.01 -1.98
N VAL A 88 -3.83 6.83 -1.54
CA VAL A 88 -4.28 5.67 -0.78
C VAL A 88 -5.42 5.06 -1.57
N ASP A 89 -5.18 3.91 -2.18
CA ASP A 89 -6.14 3.25 -3.07
C ASP A 89 -6.56 1.90 -2.49
N TYR A 90 -7.87 1.68 -2.37
CA TYR A 90 -8.47 0.41 -1.99
C TYR A 90 -8.99 -0.28 -3.26
N CYS A 91 -8.37 -1.40 -3.63
CA CYS A 91 -8.60 -2.10 -4.88
C CYS A 91 -9.97 -2.77 -4.92
N CYS A 92 -10.40 -3.42 -3.84
CA CYS A 92 -11.62 -4.23 -3.83
C CYS A 92 -12.88 -3.36 -3.77
N CYS A 93 -12.89 -2.29 -2.96
CA CYS A 93 -14.04 -1.40 -2.83
C CYS A 93 -14.03 -0.19 -3.77
N GLY A 94 -12.90 0.09 -4.43
CA GLY A 94 -12.76 1.19 -5.39
C GLY A 94 -12.64 2.58 -4.76
N PHE A 95 -12.54 2.66 -3.43
CA PHE A 95 -12.30 3.90 -2.72
C PHE A 95 -10.87 4.39 -2.94
N SER A 96 -10.71 5.68 -3.22
CA SER A 96 -9.39 6.30 -3.27
C SER A 96 -9.35 7.62 -2.54
N ALA A 97 -8.27 7.85 -1.79
CA ALA A 97 -8.00 9.11 -1.12
C ALA A 97 -6.66 9.68 -1.58
N THR A 98 -6.60 11.00 -1.66
CA THR A 98 -5.37 11.75 -1.95
C THR A 98 -5.10 12.69 -0.79
N ILE A 99 -3.96 12.45 -0.15
CA ILE A 99 -3.45 13.24 0.96
C ILE A 99 -2.34 14.13 0.42
N ARG A 100 -2.41 15.42 0.75
CA ARG A 100 -1.39 16.40 0.38
C ARG A 100 -0.61 16.78 1.63
N TRP A 101 0.70 16.84 1.46
CA TRP A 101 1.66 17.29 2.44
C TRP A 101 2.15 18.67 2.02
N ASP A 102 1.82 19.70 2.80
CA ASP A 102 2.27 21.06 2.53
C ASP A 102 3.54 21.37 3.34
N ARG A 103 4.69 21.43 2.66
CA ARG A 103 5.99 21.82 3.23
C ARG A 103 6.33 21.11 4.55
N CYS A 104 6.26 19.77 4.57
CA CYS A 104 6.51 18.97 5.78
C CYS A 104 5.55 19.25 6.96
N GLY A 105 4.43 19.92 6.69
CA GLY A 105 3.40 20.22 7.67
C GLY A 105 2.38 19.09 7.82
N GLU A 106 1.22 19.44 8.38
CA GLU A 106 0.15 18.48 8.64
C GLU A 106 -0.41 17.88 7.33
N PRO A 107 -0.78 16.58 7.35
CA PRO A 107 -1.41 15.94 6.21
C PRO A 107 -2.83 16.47 6.01
N HIS A 108 -3.12 16.96 4.81
CA HIS A 108 -4.45 17.42 4.42
C HIS A 108 -5.08 16.44 3.43
N VAL A 109 -6.24 15.89 3.76
CA VAL A 109 -7.02 15.06 2.82
C VAL A 109 -7.69 15.99 1.82
N VAL A 110 -7.26 15.95 0.56
CA VAL A 110 -7.73 16.89 -0.47
C VAL A 110 -8.85 16.31 -1.31
N ARG A 111 -8.83 15.00 -1.55
CA ARG A 111 -9.83 14.31 -2.37
C ARG A 111 -10.09 12.91 -1.83
N THR A 112 -11.36 12.56 -1.82
CA THR A 112 -11.85 11.19 -1.60
C THR A 112 -12.79 10.85 -2.76
N LYS A 113 -12.61 9.68 -3.35
CA LYS A 113 -13.48 9.10 -4.34
C LYS A 113 -14.12 7.86 -3.71
N ASP A 114 -15.43 7.93 -3.53
CA ASP A 114 -16.27 6.82 -3.10
C ASP A 114 -16.83 6.08 -4.33
#